data_AF-A0A965LCQ5-F1
#
_entry.id   AF-A0A965LCQ5-F1
#
_cell.length_a   1.000
_cell.length_b   1.000
_cell.length_c   1.000
_cell.angle_alpha   90.00
_cell.angle_beta   90.00
_cell.angle_gamma   90.00
#
_symmetry.space_group_name_H-M   'P 1'
#
loop_
_entity.id
_entity.type
_entity.pdbx_description
1 polymer ?
#
loop_
_entity_poly.entity_id
_entity_poly.type
_entity_poly.pdbx_seq_one_letter_code
_entity_poly.pdbx_strand_id
1 'polypeptide(L)'
;MQAEFTVHDSPASPPLSRTETSPTEGLPAFPSDLERGRLQSAKSLPTLSSEQISQSIGELFIVEGIYDGGSKPSVTIGTTRYPVYVPNPKLLQAIKATKKGEAVKWVGQLNFYKGHLEFAISSIDWIKPR
;
A
#
# COMPACT_ATOMS: atom_id res chain seq x y z
N MET A 1 28.15 -26.76 -53.84
CA MET A 1 27.19 -27.70 -53.23
C MET A 1 26.47 -26.94 -52.12
N GLN A 2 25.23 -26.51 -52.38
CA GLN A 2 24.34 -25.87 -51.39
C GLN A 2 23.31 -26.93 -50.99
N ALA A 3 23.14 -27.14 -49.69
CA ALA A 3 22.18 -28.10 -49.16
C ALA A 3 20.79 -27.45 -49.07
N GLU A 4 19.82 -28.13 -49.65
CA GLU A 4 18.40 -27.77 -49.72
C GLU A 4 17.70 -28.25 -48.42
N PHE A 5 16.95 -27.38 -47.76
CA PHE A 5 16.30 -27.68 -46.49
C PHE A 5 14.87 -28.16 -46.74
N THR A 6 14.60 -29.46 -46.55
CA THR A 6 13.28 -30.05 -46.71
C THR A 6 12.53 -30.00 -45.37
N VAL A 7 11.42 -29.27 -45.31
CA VAL A 7 10.55 -29.21 -44.12
C VAL A 7 9.58 -30.39 -44.18
N HIS A 8 9.65 -31.28 -43.18
CA HIS A 8 8.64 -32.31 -42.98
C HIS A 8 7.37 -31.72 -42.37
N ASP A 9 6.26 -31.92 -43.07
CA ASP A 9 4.90 -31.56 -42.68
C ASP A 9 4.53 -32.21 -41.34
N SER A 10 4.39 -31.41 -40.29
CA SER A 10 3.79 -31.84 -39.02
C SER A 10 2.28 -31.72 -39.13
N PRO A 11 1.51 -32.74 -38.71
CA PRO A 11 0.06 -32.69 -38.80
C PRO A 11 -0.47 -31.50 -37.97
N ALA A 12 -1.25 -30.66 -38.63
CA ALA A 12 -1.88 -29.49 -38.05
C ALA A 12 -2.72 -29.88 -36.84
N SER A 13 -2.23 -29.54 -35.64
CA SER A 13 -3.06 -29.55 -34.43
C SER A 13 -4.27 -28.64 -34.65
N PRO A 14 -5.50 -29.09 -34.33
CA PRO A 14 -6.66 -28.22 -34.41
C PRO A 14 -6.44 -26.99 -33.52
N PRO A 15 -6.91 -25.80 -33.95
CA PRO A 15 -6.77 -24.59 -33.15
C PRO A 15 -7.42 -24.81 -31.79
N LEU A 16 -6.74 -24.42 -30.72
CA LEU A 16 -7.28 -24.39 -29.35
C LEU A 16 -8.51 -23.47 -29.34
N SER A 17 -9.69 -24.04 -29.57
CA SER A 17 -10.95 -23.35 -29.42
C SER A 17 -11.19 -23.17 -27.93
N ARG A 18 -10.81 -22.00 -27.41
CA ARG A 18 -11.18 -21.58 -26.05
C ARG A 18 -12.69 -21.41 -26.03
N THR A 19 -13.42 -22.36 -25.44
CA THR A 19 -14.81 -22.15 -25.07
C THR A 19 -14.84 -20.91 -24.17
N GLU A 20 -15.48 -19.84 -24.63
CA GLU A 20 -15.76 -18.69 -23.78
C GLU A 20 -16.75 -19.13 -22.70
N THR A 21 -16.23 -19.64 -21.59
CA THR A 21 -16.98 -19.69 -20.34
C THR A 21 -17.08 -18.25 -19.87
N SER A 22 -18.13 -17.54 -20.29
CA SER A 22 -18.50 -16.28 -19.67
C SER A 22 -18.63 -16.55 -18.16
N PRO A 23 -17.83 -15.88 -17.29
CA PRO A 23 -17.99 -16.02 -15.86
C PRO A 23 -19.44 -15.67 -15.50
N THR A 24 -20.22 -16.67 -15.07
CA THR A 24 -21.61 -16.48 -14.64
C THR A 24 -21.67 -15.77 -13.28
N GLU A 25 -20.56 -15.78 -12.56
CA GLU A 25 -20.36 -15.01 -11.35
C GLU A 25 -19.64 -13.71 -11.73
N GLY A 26 -20.35 -12.58 -11.61
CA GLY A 26 -19.71 -11.28 -11.72
C GLY A 26 -18.52 -11.23 -10.76
N LEU A 27 -17.37 -10.72 -11.22
CA LEU A 27 -16.21 -10.46 -10.35
C LEU A 27 -16.71 -9.90 -9.02
N PRO A 28 -16.33 -10.48 -7.86
CA PRO A 28 -16.75 -9.94 -6.58
C PRO A 28 -16.42 -8.45 -6.60
N ALA A 29 -17.45 -7.64 -6.35
CA ALA A 29 -17.30 -6.19 -6.35
C ALA A 29 -16.07 -5.84 -5.50
N PHE A 30 -15.19 -4.97 -6.03
CA PHE A 30 -14.05 -4.46 -5.27
C PHE A 30 -14.53 -4.15 -3.85
N PRO A 31 -13.89 -4.71 -2.79
CA PRO A 31 -14.36 -4.53 -1.43
C PRO A 31 -14.48 -3.04 -1.17
N SER A 32 -15.72 -2.58 -1.09
CA SER A 32 -16.07 -1.16 -1.13
C SER A 32 -15.81 -0.48 0.22
N ASP A 33 -15.63 -1.31 1.25
CA ASP A 33 -15.18 -0.92 2.56
C ASP A 33 -13.82 -1.55 2.80
N LEU A 34 -12.78 -0.75 2.62
CA LEU A 34 -11.52 -0.96 3.31
C LEU A 34 -11.90 -1.09 4.80
N GLU A 35 -11.91 -2.31 5.36
CA GLU A 35 -12.53 -2.64 6.66
C GLU A 35 -12.08 -1.66 7.76
N ARG A 36 -12.81 -0.55 7.91
CA ARG A 36 -12.40 0.61 8.73
C ARG A 36 -12.29 0.24 10.20
N GLY A 37 -13.01 -0.81 10.61
CA GLY A 37 -12.97 -1.39 11.95
C GLY A 37 -11.71 -2.20 12.25
N ARG A 38 -10.91 -2.58 11.24
CA ARG A 38 -9.63 -3.27 11.44
C ARG A 38 -8.43 -2.34 11.48
N LEU A 39 -8.58 -1.08 11.07
CA LEU A 39 -7.49 -0.11 11.10
C LEU A 39 -7.20 0.31 12.53
N GLN A 40 -5.99 0.01 13.01
CA GLN A 40 -5.56 0.44 14.32
C GLN A 40 -5.20 1.93 14.32
N SER A 41 -5.41 2.62 15.44
CA SER A 41 -5.01 4.03 15.55
C SER A 41 -3.53 4.14 15.90
N ALA A 42 -2.75 4.91 15.14
CA ALA A 42 -1.33 5.10 15.47
C ALA A 42 -1.12 5.77 16.84
N LYS A 43 -2.15 6.42 17.40
CA LYS A 43 -2.14 7.00 18.75
C LYS A 43 -2.02 5.94 19.85
N SER A 44 -2.35 4.67 19.60
CA SER A 44 -2.19 3.60 20.58
C SER A 44 -0.75 3.06 20.64
N LEU A 45 0.11 3.33 19.66
CA LEU A 45 1.48 2.81 19.62
C LEU A 45 2.31 3.13 20.87
N PRO A 46 2.26 4.35 21.45
CA PRO A 46 3.00 4.65 22.67
C PRO A 46 2.53 3.84 23.89
N THR A 47 1.33 3.26 23.85
CA THR A 47 0.76 2.46 24.93
C THR A 47 0.95 0.96 24.74
N LEU A 48 1.44 0.52 23.58
CA LEU A 48 1.69 -0.89 23.27
C LEU A 48 3.08 -1.32 23.77
N SER A 49 3.19 -2.57 24.21
CA SER A 49 4.49 -3.18 24.53
C SER A 49 5.29 -3.47 23.26
N SER A 50 6.60 -3.66 23.39
CA SER A 50 7.48 -4.00 22.26
C SER A 50 7.04 -5.28 21.51
N GLU A 51 6.50 -6.26 22.23
CA GLU A 51 5.95 -7.49 21.64
C GLU A 51 4.70 -7.20 20.81
N GLN A 52 3.79 -6.37 21.32
CA GLN A 52 2.57 -5.98 20.60
C GLN A 52 2.89 -5.12 19.37
N ILE A 53 3.87 -4.22 19.47
CA ILE A 53 4.36 -3.44 18.34
C ILE A 53 4.93 -4.38 17.27
N SER A 54 5.73 -5.38 17.67
CA SER A 54 6.32 -6.35 16.75
C SER A 54 5.24 -7.16 16.02
N GLN A 55 4.17 -7.54 16.71
CA GLN A 55 3.01 -8.21 16.12
C GLN A 55 2.20 -7.30 15.18
N SER A 56 2.29 -5.98 15.38
CA SER A 56 1.58 -4.98 14.57
C SER A 56 2.39 -4.50 13.36
N ILE A 57 3.64 -4.96 13.20
CA ILE A 57 4.42 -4.67 11.99
C ILE A 57 3.73 -5.36 10.80
N GLY A 58 3.49 -4.61 9.74
CA GLY A 58 2.74 -5.10 8.59
C GLY A 58 1.26 -4.72 8.60
N GLU A 59 0.72 -4.32 9.75
CA GLU A 59 -0.68 -3.92 9.88
C GLU A 59 -0.92 -2.49 9.39
N LEU A 60 -2.14 -2.22 8.94
CA LEU A 60 -2.58 -0.89 8.52
C LEU A 60 -3.03 -0.06 9.72
N PHE A 61 -2.49 1.16 9.79
CA PHE A 61 -2.78 2.14 10.82
C PHE A 61 -3.36 3.42 10.24
N ILE A 62 -4.24 4.02 11.04
CA ILE A 62 -4.66 5.40 10.89
C ILE A 62 -3.56 6.28 11.49
N VAL A 63 -2.83 6.98 10.64
CA VAL A 63 -1.75 7.89 11.03
C VAL A 63 -2.35 9.28 11.24
N GLU A 64 -2.79 9.55 12.47
CA GLU A 64 -3.28 10.87 12.91
C GLU A 64 -2.21 11.60 13.72
N GLY A 65 -1.70 12.71 13.20
CA GLY A 65 -0.66 13.48 13.86
C GLY A 65 -0.37 14.83 13.19
N ILE A 66 0.75 15.44 13.54
CA ILE A 66 1.21 16.71 12.95
C ILE A 66 2.29 16.41 11.92
N TYR A 67 2.12 16.89 10.69
CA TYR A 67 3.10 16.71 9.63
C TYR A 67 4.30 17.65 9.80
N ASP A 68 5.50 17.09 9.96
CA ASP A 68 6.71 17.88 10.22
C ASP A 68 7.40 18.40 8.95
N GLY A 69 6.98 17.92 7.77
CA GLY A 69 7.61 18.24 6.49
C GLY A 69 9.07 17.78 6.38
N GLY A 70 9.81 18.40 5.46
CA GLY A 70 11.25 18.16 5.26
C GLY A 70 11.58 17.27 4.04
N SER A 71 12.89 17.05 3.83
CA SER A 71 13.39 16.20 2.73
C SER A 71 13.04 14.73 2.94
N LYS A 72 13.06 14.29 4.21
CA LYS A 72 12.51 13.03 4.69
C LYS A 72 11.24 13.34 5.49
N PRO A 73 10.05 13.10 4.94
CA PRO A 73 8.80 13.43 5.62
C PRO A 73 8.68 12.64 6.93
N SER A 74 8.01 13.22 7.91
CA SER A 74 7.69 12.56 9.17
C SER A 74 6.41 13.13 9.76
N VAL A 75 5.81 12.37 10.66
CA VAL A 75 4.62 12.78 11.41
C VAL A 75 4.89 12.61 12.89
N THR A 76 4.54 13.63 13.67
CA THR A 76 4.57 13.58 15.13
C THR A 76 3.20 13.14 15.65
N ILE A 77 3.18 12.04 16.41
CA ILE A 77 1.98 11.45 17.01
C ILE A 77 2.16 11.49 18.52
N GLY A 78 1.34 12.28 19.21
CA GLY A 78 1.58 12.60 20.62
C GLY A 78 2.91 13.34 20.78
N THR A 79 3.87 12.70 21.46
CA THR A 79 5.22 13.24 21.68
C THR A 79 6.30 12.56 20.83
N THR A 80 5.93 11.53 20.05
CA THR A 80 6.89 10.72 19.29
C THR A 80 6.84 11.07 17.81
N ARG A 81 8.02 11.29 17.22
CA ARG A 81 8.18 11.57 15.79
C ARG A 81 8.46 10.28 15.03
N TYR A 82 7.61 9.97 14.06
CA TYR A 82 7.74 8.80 13.21
C TYR A 82 8.14 9.20 11.79
N PRO A 83 9.22 8.62 11.23
CA PRO A 83 9.53 8.73 9.82
C PRO A 83 8.38 8.25 8.95
N VAL A 84 8.19 8.91 7.81
CA VAL A 84 7.23 8.53 6.79
C VAL A 84 7.99 8.09 5.55
N TYR A 85 7.71 6.86 5.13
CA TYR A 85 8.14 6.31 3.86
C TYR A 85 6.99 6.33 2.87
N VAL A 86 7.27 6.72 1.63
CA VAL A 86 6.26 6.79 0.58
C VAL A 86 6.86 6.22 -0.70
N PRO A 87 6.53 4.98 -1.08
CA PRO A 87 7.11 4.34 -2.26
C PRO A 87 6.57 4.96 -3.56
N ASN A 88 5.34 5.48 -3.54
CA ASN A 88 4.72 6.06 -4.73
C ASN A 88 5.10 7.54 -4.89
N PRO A 89 5.78 7.93 -6.00
CA PRO A 89 6.25 9.31 -6.19
C PRO A 89 5.10 10.33 -6.32
N LYS A 90 3.94 9.93 -6.85
CA LYS A 90 2.76 10.81 -6.93
C LYS A 90 2.20 11.10 -5.55
N LEU A 91 2.12 10.07 -4.70
CA LEU A 91 1.69 10.18 -3.32
C LEU A 91 2.67 11.03 -2.49
N LEU A 92 3.97 10.85 -2.74
CA LEU A 92 5.02 11.66 -2.10
C LEU A 92 4.88 13.13 -2.45
N GLN A 93 4.60 13.47 -3.71
CA GLN A 93 4.34 14.87 -4.11
C GLN A 93 3.13 15.44 -3.38
N ALA A 94 2.04 14.68 -3.27
CA ALA A 94 0.85 15.12 -2.58
C ALA A 94 1.08 15.33 -1.07
N ILE A 95 1.85 14.45 -0.41
CA ILE A 95 2.29 14.63 0.98
C ILE A 95 3.19 15.86 1.14
N LYS A 96 4.09 16.10 0.19
CA LYS A 96 4.97 17.28 0.20
C LYS A 96 4.21 18.60 -0.05
N ALA A 97 3.02 18.55 -0.65
CA ALA A 97 2.16 19.70 -0.80
C ALA A 97 1.43 20.09 0.51
N THR A 98 1.30 19.17 1.46
CA THR A 98 0.78 19.45 2.80
C THR A 98 1.71 20.42 3.54
N LYS A 99 1.14 21.39 4.28
CA LYS A 99 1.95 22.37 4.99
C LYS A 99 2.59 21.73 6.23
N LYS A 100 3.84 22.12 6.49
CA LYS A 100 4.49 21.77 7.77
C LYS A 100 3.68 22.35 8.93
N GLY A 101 3.48 21.55 9.97
CA GLY A 101 2.69 21.89 11.15
C GLY A 101 1.19 21.62 10.99
N GLU A 102 0.75 21.13 9.82
CA GLU A 102 -0.65 20.80 9.58
C GLU A 102 -1.01 19.46 10.25
N ALA A 103 -2.20 19.39 10.83
CA ALA A 103 -2.76 18.15 11.34
C ALA A 103 -3.18 17.27 10.15
N VAL A 104 -2.69 16.04 10.11
CA VAL A 104 -2.92 15.10 9.02
C VAL A 104 -3.59 13.84 9.53
N LYS A 105 -4.35 13.21 8.63
CA LYS A 105 -4.96 11.91 8.84
C LYS A 105 -4.76 11.08 7.59
N TRP A 106 -3.87 10.09 7.67
CA TRP A 106 -3.50 9.24 6.54
C TRP A 106 -3.69 7.77 6.89
N VAL A 107 -3.62 6.92 5.88
CA VAL A 107 -3.56 5.46 6.04
C VAL A 107 -2.15 5.01 5.69
N GLY A 108 -1.49 4.36 6.64
CA GLY A 108 -0.13 3.86 6.45
C GLY A 108 0.08 2.54 7.18
N GLN A 109 0.94 1.72 6.62
CA GLN A 109 1.37 0.47 7.22
C GLN A 109 2.51 0.74 8.21
N LEU A 110 2.43 0.16 9.40
CA LEU A 110 3.54 0.20 10.35
C LEU A 110 4.66 -0.73 9.89
N ASN A 111 5.87 -0.18 9.78
CA ASN A 111 7.07 -0.92 9.38
C ASN A 111 8.20 -0.68 10.37
N PHE A 112 9.18 -1.57 10.34
CA PHE A 112 10.42 -1.43 11.08
C PHE A 112 11.60 -1.47 10.12
N TYR A 113 12.34 -0.36 10.04
CA TYR A 113 13.46 -0.22 9.11
C TYR A 113 14.67 0.37 9.81
N LYS A 114 15.80 -0.33 9.67
CA LYS A 114 17.11 0.06 10.24
C LYS A 114 17.07 0.44 11.74
N GLY A 115 16.27 -0.29 12.52
CA GLY A 115 16.17 -0.05 13.97
C GLY A 115 15.15 1.02 14.38
N HIS A 116 14.38 1.56 13.43
CA HIS A 116 13.37 2.58 13.70
C HIS A 116 12.00 2.15 13.19
N LEU A 117 10.95 2.45 13.97
CA LEU A 117 9.58 2.34 13.49
C LEU A 117 9.30 3.46 12.48
N GLU A 118 8.70 3.12 11.36
CA GLU A 118 8.28 4.06 10.34
C GLU A 118 6.89 3.71 9.81
N PHE A 119 6.23 4.68 9.18
CA PHE A 119 4.98 4.45 8.47
C PHE A 119 5.20 4.49 6.97
N ALA A 120 4.87 3.40 6.28
CA ALA A 120 4.74 3.40 4.84
C ALA A 120 3.34 3.89 4.48
N ILE A 121 3.22 5.12 3.99
CA ILE A 121 1.91 5.71 3.67
C ILE A 121 1.37 5.10 2.38
N SER A 122 0.19 4.50 2.49
CA SER A 122 -0.51 3.85 1.38
C SER A 122 -1.55 4.79 0.76
N SER A 123 -2.16 5.67 1.56
CA SER A 123 -3.13 6.67 1.08
C SER A 123 -3.14 7.92 1.97
N ILE A 124 -3.27 9.09 1.33
CA ILE A 124 -3.54 10.37 2.01
C ILE A 124 -5.01 10.75 2.03
N ASP A 125 -5.82 10.11 1.19
CA ASP A 125 -7.26 10.33 1.17
C ASP A 125 -7.83 9.51 2.33
N TRP A 126 -7.96 10.15 3.49
CA TRP A 126 -8.85 9.64 4.52
C TRP A 126 -10.27 9.82 3.99
N ILE A 127 -10.85 8.71 3.53
CA ILE A 127 -12.24 8.52 3.10
C ILE A 127 -13.04 9.81 3.22
N LYS A 128 -13.06 10.62 2.15
CA LYS A 128 -14.03 11.69 2.05
C LYS A 128 -15.40 11.04 2.19
N PRO A 129 -16.27 11.46 3.13
CA PRO A 129 -17.67 11.14 3.01
C PRO A 129 -18.13 11.73 1.66
N ARG A 130 -18.62 10.88 0.77
CA ARG A 130 -19.46 11.34 -0.33
C ARG A 130 -20.80 11.80 0.24
#